data_AF-A0AAV6C7W4-F1
#
_entry.id   AF-A0AAV6C7W4-F1
#
_cell.length_a   1.000
_cell.length_b   1.000
_cell.length_c   1.000
_cell.angle_alpha   90.00
_cell.angle_beta   90.00
_cell.angle_gamma   90.00
#
_symmetry.space_group_name_H-M   'P 1'
#
loop_
_entity.id
_entity.type
_entity.pdbx_description
1 polymer ?
#
loop_
_entity_poly.entity_id
_entity_poly.type
_entity_poly.pdbx_seq_one_letter_code
_entity_poly.pdbx_strand_id
1 'polypeptide(L)'
;MRDMSADAQFSWRPLLGAAVIGLLAFTAIATCHADTSLFLNVFVVAPVLLVFTIGSVIYALIRRRQLRTILATLAVLWAIAACFFLYNREHPFAIRETARWLIWSHEYKQQVLAQPTSVNGDLKHIQWDASGFAGVANNTAYLVFDPTNTLSDAAKNNQAAEFNGVPCKVRAIRRLENHWYAVLFYTNQAWGECN
;
A
#
# COMPACT_ATOMS: atom_id res chain seq x y z
N MET A 1 55.39 20.18 -8.57
CA MET A 1 54.87 19.83 -7.22
C MET A 1 53.37 19.60 -7.39
N ARG A 2 52.89 18.43 -6.98
CA ARG A 2 51.52 17.94 -7.15
C ARG A 2 50.62 18.58 -6.08
N ASP A 3 49.56 19.27 -6.49
CA ASP A 3 48.37 19.44 -5.64
C ASP A 3 47.36 18.36 -6.01
N MET A 4 47.38 17.29 -5.20
CA MET A 4 46.19 16.59 -4.69
C MET A 4 45.30 17.64 -4.00
N SER A 5 43.98 17.70 -4.09
CA SER A 5 42.97 16.68 -4.26
C SER A 5 41.76 17.32 -4.96
N ALA A 6 41.43 16.84 -6.16
CA ALA A 6 40.08 17.02 -6.66
C ALA A 6 39.18 16.07 -5.86
N ASP A 7 38.73 16.52 -4.69
CA ASP A 7 37.69 15.83 -3.96
C ASP A 7 36.52 15.61 -4.91
N ALA A 8 36.31 14.35 -5.27
CA ALA A 8 35.09 13.90 -5.89
C ALA A 8 33.99 14.05 -4.83
N GLN A 9 33.52 15.29 -4.66
CA GLN A 9 32.54 15.66 -3.67
C GLN A 9 31.26 14.90 -4.00
N PHE A 10 31.03 13.82 -3.25
CA PHE A 10 29.85 12.99 -3.35
C PHE A 10 28.64 13.85 -3.01
N SER A 11 27.89 14.25 -4.03
CA SER A 11 26.73 15.11 -3.85
C SER A 11 25.55 14.24 -3.37
N TRP A 12 25.19 14.39 -2.10
CA TRP A 12 24.04 13.72 -1.48
C TRP A 12 22.69 14.21 -1.99
N ARG A 13 22.65 15.40 -2.60
CA ARG A 13 21.44 16.04 -3.13
C ARG A 13 20.67 15.20 -4.17
N PRO A 14 21.29 14.63 -5.23
CA PRO A 14 20.60 13.76 -6.17
C PRO A 14 20.06 12.47 -5.54
N LEU A 15 20.74 11.93 -4.51
CA LEU A 15 20.27 10.75 -3.77
C LEU A 15 18.99 11.06 -2.99
N LEU A 16 18.96 12.19 -2.29
CA LEU A 16 17.78 12.63 -1.56
C LEU A 16 16.61 12.92 -2.51
N GLY A 17 16.86 13.60 -3.63
CA GLY A 17 15.84 13.87 -4.64
C GLY A 17 15.24 12.58 -5.22
N ALA A 18 16.08 11.63 -5.60
CA ALA A 18 15.64 10.34 -6.13
C ALA A 18 14.83 9.54 -5.08
N ALA A 19 15.28 9.52 -3.82
CA ALA A 19 14.58 8.85 -2.74
C ALA A 19 13.18 9.45 -2.50
N VAL A 20 13.07 10.79 -2.45
CA VAL A 20 11.79 11.48 -2.25
C VAL A 20 10.84 11.24 -3.43
N ILE A 21 11.31 11.39 -4.66
CA ILE A 21 10.49 11.14 -5.86
C ILE A 21 10.02 9.69 -5.91
N GLY A 22 10.91 8.73 -5.62
CA GLY A 22 10.58 7.32 -5.54
C GLY A 22 9.49 7.06 -4.51
N LEU A 23 9.66 7.55 -3.28
CA LEU A 23 8.66 7.40 -2.22
C LEU A 23 7.30 7.98 -2.62
N LEU A 24 7.27 9.20 -3.17
CA LEU A 24 6.03 9.82 -3.63
C LEU A 24 5.34 8.99 -4.72
N ALA A 25 6.08 8.55 -5.73
CA ALA A 25 5.53 7.72 -6.80
C ALA A 25 4.98 6.39 -6.27
N PHE A 26 5.72 5.69 -5.41
CA PHE A 26 5.26 4.43 -4.82
C PHE A 26 4.04 4.62 -3.92
N THR A 27 3.98 5.69 -3.12
CA THR A 27 2.80 6.00 -2.30
C THR A 27 1.57 6.31 -3.15
N ALA A 28 1.72 7.07 -4.24
CA ALA A 28 0.63 7.35 -5.16
C ALA A 28 0.09 6.06 -5.80
N ILE A 29 0.96 5.16 -6.26
CA ILE A 29 0.55 3.87 -6.81
C ILE A 29 -0.13 3.00 -5.75
N ALA A 30 0.31 3.08 -4.49
CA ALA A 30 -0.29 2.36 -3.38
C ALA A 30 -1.76 2.75 -3.13
N THR A 31 -2.19 3.95 -3.55
CA THR A 31 -3.58 4.41 -3.38
C THR A 31 -4.54 3.81 -4.40
N CYS A 32 -4.03 3.28 -5.51
CA CYS A 32 -4.84 2.60 -6.51
C CYS A 32 -5.37 1.26 -5.97
N HIS A 33 -6.44 0.75 -6.59
CA HIS A 33 -6.96 -0.60 -6.31
C HIS A 33 -5.84 -1.64 -6.37
N ALA A 34 -5.91 -2.68 -5.55
CA ALA A 34 -4.88 -3.71 -5.42
C ALA A 34 -4.37 -4.22 -6.78
N ASP A 35 -5.30 -4.57 -7.65
CA ASP A 35 -5.02 -5.16 -8.96
C ASP A 35 -4.40 -4.13 -9.91
N THR A 36 -4.88 -2.89 -9.86
CA THR A 36 -4.30 -1.76 -10.60
C THR A 36 -2.89 -1.43 -10.10
N SER A 37 -2.67 -1.45 -8.79
CA SER A 37 -1.36 -1.16 -8.18
C SER A 37 -0.32 -2.21 -8.55
N LEU A 38 -0.71 -3.49 -8.56
CA LEU A 38 0.16 -4.59 -8.97
C LEU A 38 0.45 -4.51 -10.46
N PHE A 39 -0.57 -4.28 -11.27
CA PHE A 39 -0.42 -4.10 -12.71
C PHE A 39 0.52 -2.94 -13.06
N LEU A 40 0.31 -1.76 -12.45
CA LEU A 40 1.18 -0.60 -12.63
C LEU A 40 2.62 -0.89 -12.18
N ASN A 41 2.82 -1.54 -11.04
CA ASN A 41 4.16 -1.86 -10.56
C ASN A 41 4.91 -2.82 -11.50
N VAL A 42 4.25 -3.89 -11.97
CA VAL A 42 4.88 -4.93 -12.78
C VAL A 42 5.05 -4.48 -14.24
N PHE A 43 4.04 -3.86 -14.84
CA PHE A 43 4.04 -3.55 -16.28
C PHE A 43 4.47 -2.14 -16.63
N VAL A 44 4.52 -1.21 -15.66
CA VAL A 44 4.90 0.18 -15.91
C VAL A 44 6.16 0.55 -15.13
N VAL A 45 6.14 0.40 -13.81
CA VAL A 45 7.25 0.85 -12.96
C VAL A 45 8.50 0.01 -13.19
N ALA A 46 8.39 -1.32 -13.15
CA ALA A 46 9.55 -2.19 -13.34
C ALA A 46 10.23 -1.99 -14.71
N PRO A 47 9.50 -1.94 -15.86
CA PRO A 47 10.12 -1.66 -17.15
C PRO A 47 10.75 -0.27 -17.24
N VAL A 48 10.07 0.77 -16.71
CA VAL A 48 10.60 2.15 -16.73
C VAL A 48 11.89 2.23 -15.91
N LEU A 49 11.92 1.65 -14.71
CA LEU A 49 13.13 1.59 -13.88
C LEU A 49 14.26 0.84 -14.59
N LEU A 50 13.94 -0.25 -15.30
CA LEU A 50 14.92 -1.05 -16.03
C LEU A 50 15.51 -0.30 -17.23
N VAL A 51 14.69 0.42 -18.00
CA VAL A 51 15.18 1.28 -19.10
C VAL A 51 16.06 2.41 -18.53
N PHE A 52 15.62 3.02 -17.43
CA PHE A 52 16.36 4.13 -16.81
C PHE A 52 17.71 3.67 -16.24
N THR A 53 17.77 2.47 -15.65
CA THR A 53 19.03 1.89 -15.14
C THR A 53 19.99 1.60 -16.28
N ILE A 54 19.52 0.96 -17.37
CA ILE A 54 20.35 0.68 -18.55
C ILE A 54 20.91 1.99 -19.14
N GLY A 55 20.04 2.97 -19.38
CA GLY A 55 20.45 4.26 -19.93
C GLY A 55 21.47 4.99 -19.05
N SER A 56 21.23 4.98 -17.74
CA SER A 56 22.13 5.61 -16.76
C SER A 56 23.48 4.92 -16.67
N VAL A 57 23.52 3.58 -16.74
CA VAL A 57 24.77 2.80 -16.75
C VAL A 57 25.56 3.08 -18.04
N ILE A 58 24.91 3.08 -19.20
CA ILE A 58 25.56 3.42 -20.49
C ILE A 58 26.14 4.84 -20.44
N TYR A 59 25.35 5.81 -19.96
CA TYR A 59 25.79 7.19 -19.80
C TYR A 59 27.01 7.30 -18.86
N ALA A 60 26.98 6.58 -17.75
CA ALA A 60 28.04 6.57 -16.76
C ALA A 60 29.33 5.90 -17.25
N LEU A 61 29.23 4.86 -18.09
CA LEU A 61 30.37 4.20 -18.73
C LEU A 61 31.08 5.14 -19.70
N ILE A 62 30.30 5.94 -20.46
CA ILE A 62 30.83 6.99 -21.34
C ILE A 62 31.50 8.08 -20.51
N ARG A 63 30.90 8.47 -19.37
CA ARG A 63 31.34 9.56 -18.50
C ARG A 63 31.85 9.03 -17.17
N ARG A 64 32.99 8.31 -17.20
CA ARG A 64 33.62 7.58 -16.07
C ARG A 64 33.70 8.31 -14.72
N ARG A 65 33.63 9.64 -14.72
CA ARG A 65 33.70 10.48 -13.51
C ARG A 65 32.45 10.44 -12.62
N GLN A 66 31.29 10.01 -13.14
CA GLN A 66 30.02 10.01 -12.39
C GLN A 66 29.45 8.62 -12.07
N LEU A 67 30.15 7.54 -12.46
CA LEU A 67 29.68 6.16 -12.30
C LEU A 67 29.34 5.80 -10.86
N ARG A 68 30.15 6.23 -9.88
CA ARG A 68 29.91 5.93 -8.46
C ARG A 68 28.61 6.56 -7.94
N THR A 69 28.35 7.82 -8.29
CA THR A 69 27.13 8.53 -7.85
C THR A 69 25.88 7.95 -8.51
N ILE A 70 25.96 7.63 -9.81
CA ILE A 70 24.84 7.03 -10.56
C ILE A 70 24.51 5.64 -10.01
N LEU A 71 25.51 4.78 -9.81
CA LEU A 71 25.31 3.46 -9.21
C LEU A 71 24.72 3.55 -7.80
N ALA A 72 25.19 4.50 -6.98
CA ALA A 72 24.63 4.74 -5.65
C ALA A 72 23.15 5.15 -5.72
N THR A 73 22.77 6.06 -6.63
CA THR A 73 21.36 6.47 -6.81
C THR A 73 20.47 5.33 -7.27
N LEU A 74 20.95 4.50 -8.20
CA LEU A 74 20.21 3.33 -8.67
C LEU A 74 20.06 2.30 -7.55
N ALA A 75 21.11 2.04 -6.78
CA ALA A 75 21.06 1.11 -5.65
C ALA A 75 20.02 1.56 -4.60
N VAL A 76 19.97 2.86 -4.28
CA VAL A 76 18.96 3.41 -3.36
C VAL A 76 17.56 3.27 -3.92
N LEU A 77 17.33 3.57 -5.20
CA LEU A 77 16.02 3.42 -5.84
C LEU A 77 15.54 1.96 -5.84
N TRP A 78 16.43 1.02 -6.17
CA TRP A 78 16.13 -0.41 -6.12
C TRP A 78 15.86 -0.89 -4.70
N ALA A 79 16.63 -0.41 -3.71
CA ALA A 79 16.39 -0.73 -2.31
C ALA A 79 15.01 -0.25 -1.85
N ILE A 80 14.62 0.98 -2.18
CA ILE A 80 13.29 1.53 -1.86
C ILE A 80 12.19 0.70 -2.54
N ALA A 81 12.34 0.41 -3.84
CA ALA A 81 11.38 -0.38 -4.59
C ALA A 81 11.21 -1.79 -4.01
N ALA A 82 12.33 -2.46 -3.67
CA ALA A 82 12.32 -3.79 -3.06
C ALA A 82 11.69 -3.77 -1.66
N CYS A 83 12.08 -2.83 -0.81
CA CYS A 83 11.49 -2.67 0.52
C CYS A 83 9.98 -2.42 0.43
N PHE A 84 9.54 -1.53 -0.45
CA PHE A 84 8.12 -1.25 -0.67
C PHE A 84 7.35 -2.47 -1.17
N PHE A 85 7.92 -3.21 -2.13
CA PHE A 85 7.31 -4.42 -2.66
C PHE A 85 7.20 -5.53 -1.61
N LEU A 86 8.27 -5.78 -0.85
CA LEU A 86 8.28 -6.77 0.22
C LEU A 86 7.31 -6.39 1.35
N TYR A 87 7.30 -5.13 1.75
CA TYR A 87 6.37 -4.66 2.78
C TYR A 87 4.92 -4.79 2.34
N ASN A 88 4.58 -4.39 1.11
CA ASN A 88 3.22 -4.57 0.59
C ASN A 88 2.84 -6.04 0.40
N ARG A 89 3.82 -6.93 0.17
CA ARG A 89 3.55 -8.37 0.08
C ARG A 89 3.19 -8.96 1.45
N GLU A 90 3.91 -8.58 2.50
CA GLU A 90 3.64 -9.03 3.88
C GLU A 90 2.41 -8.35 4.48
N HIS A 91 2.19 -7.08 4.13
CA HIS A 91 1.09 -6.26 4.63
C HIS A 91 0.24 -5.68 3.48
N PRO A 92 -0.50 -6.52 2.74
CA PRO A 92 -1.21 -6.15 1.52
C PRO A 92 -2.26 -5.05 1.67
N PHE A 93 -2.63 -4.72 2.91
CA PHE A 93 -3.65 -3.74 3.23
C PHE A 93 -3.12 -2.55 4.06
N ALA A 94 -1.90 -2.62 4.62
CA ALA A 94 -1.53 -1.67 5.68
C ALA A 94 -1.30 -0.23 5.20
N ILE A 95 -0.49 -0.04 4.17
CA ILE A 95 -0.21 1.29 3.60
C ILE A 95 -1.42 1.77 2.81
N ARG A 96 -1.99 0.88 1.99
CA ARG A 96 -3.12 1.20 1.11
C ARG A 96 -4.34 1.66 1.90
N GLU A 97 -4.77 0.93 2.94
CA GLU A 97 -5.94 1.33 3.72
C GLU A 97 -5.75 2.68 4.39
N THR A 98 -4.55 2.95 4.93
CA THR A 98 -4.27 4.23 5.59
C THR A 98 -4.31 5.38 4.59
N ALA A 99 -3.65 5.23 3.43
CA ALA A 99 -3.63 6.27 2.41
C ALA A 99 -5.03 6.47 1.80
N ARG A 100 -5.74 5.37 1.51
CA ARG A 100 -7.13 5.37 1.02
C ARG A 100 -8.06 6.08 2.00
N TRP A 101 -7.91 5.83 3.29
CA TRP A 101 -8.69 6.47 4.35
C TRP A 101 -8.45 7.98 4.40
N LEU A 102 -7.19 8.42 4.34
CA LEU A 102 -6.86 9.85 4.35
C LEU A 102 -7.48 10.62 3.17
N ILE A 103 -7.59 9.99 2.01
CA ILE A 103 -8.08 10.64 0.79
C ILE A 103 -9.61 10.58 0.67
N TRP A 104 -10.21 9.41 0.93
CA TRP A 104 -11.62 9.15 0.61
C TRP A 104 -12.52 8.87 1.82
N SER A 105 -12.02 9.00 3.06
CA SER A 105 -12.84 8.73 4.25
C SER A 105 -14.17 9.48 4.25
N HIS A 106 -14.19 10.76 3.86
CA HIS A 106 -15.41 11.56 3.87
C HIS A 106 -16.54 10.93 3.04
N GLU A 107 -16.25 10.57 1.79
CA GLU A 107 -17.25 10.00 0.88
C GLU A 107 -17.74 8.64 1.39
N TYR A 108 -16.81 7.78 1.80
CA TYR A 108 -17.16 6.46 2.31
C TYR A 108 -17.95 6.52 3.62
N LYS A 109 -17.62 7.44 4.52
CA LYS A 109 -18.38 7.66 5.75
C LYS A 109 -19.83 8.04 5.43
N GLN A 110 -20.03 8.96 4.47
CA GLN A 110 -21.37 9.34 4.04
C GLN A 110 -22.14 8.15 3.46
N GLN A 111 -21.51 7.36 2.59
CA GLN A 111 -22.14 6.20 1.97
C GLN A 111 -22.53 5.14 3.02
N VAL A 112 -21.63 4.78 3.93
CA VAL A 112 -21.90 3.79 4.98
C VAL A 112 -22.98 4.28 5.94
N LEU A 113 -22.92 5.54 6.38
CA LEU A 113 -23.92 6.08 7.31
C LEU A 113 -25.31 6.23 6.67
N ALA A 114 -25.37 6.50 5.36
CA ALA A 114 -26.61 6.58 4.60
C ALA A 114 -27.31 5.22 4.41
N GLN A 115 -26.63 4.11 4.64
CA GLN A 115 -27.26 2.79 4.57
C GLN A 115 -28.39 2.66 5.60
N PRO A 116 -29.48 1.95 5.27
CA PRO A 116 -30.50 1.61 6.25
C PRO A 116 -29.89 0.75 7.36
N THR A 117 -30.50 0.79 8.54
CA THR A 117 -30.10 -0.09 9.65
C THR A 117 -30.30 -1.55 9.22
N SER A 118 -29.29 -2.40 9.44
CA SER A 118 -29.41 -3.83 9.12
C SER A 118 -30.56 -4.45 9.91
N VAL A 119 -31.36 -5.25 9.22
CA VAL A 119 -32.47 -6.02 9.83
C VAL A 119 -31.93 -7.16 10.69
N ASN A 120 -30.72 -7.65 10.40
CA ASN A 120 -30.11 -8.82 11.05
C ASN A 120 -29.19 -8.47 12.21
N GLY A 121 -29.09 -7.18 12.57
CA GLY A 121 -28.14 -6.71 13.59
C GLY A 121 -26.70 -6.57 13.09
N ASP A 122 -26.47 -6.68 11.77
CA ASP A 122 -25.15 -6.49 11.18
C ASP A 122 -24.69 -5.04 11.31
N LEU A 123 -23.38 -4.87 11.45
CA LEU A 123 -22.76 -3.56 11.39
C LEU A 123 -22.88 -2.97 9.98
N LYS A 124 -23.06 -1.65 9.91
CA LYS A 124 -23.08 -0.94 8.63
C LYS A 124 -21.72 -1.08 7.97
N HIS A 125 -21.71 -1.47 6.70
CA HIS A 125 -20.47 -1.81 6.03
C HIS A 125 -20.55 -1.55 4.53
N ILE A 126 -19.40 -1.31 3.91
CA ILE A 126 -19.27 -1.26 2.46
C ILE A 126 -17.97 -1.93 2.05
N GLN A 127 -17.95 -2.54 0.87
CA GLN A 127 -16.71 -3.07 0.33
C GLN A 127 -15.70 -1.93 0.19
N TRP A 128 -14.60 -2.06 0.91
CA TRP A 128 -13.54 -1.06 0.98
C TRP A 128 -12.42 -1.40 0.01
N ASP A 129 -12.11 -2.67 -0.10
CA ASP A 129 -11.02 -3.15 -0.91
C ASP A 129 -11.20 -4.61 -1.29
N ALA A 130 -10.60 -5.00 -2.40
CA ALA A 130 -10.48 -6.39 -2.77
C ALA A 130 -9.18 -6.60 -3.54
N SER A 131 -8.55 -7.74 -3.32
CA SER A 131 -7.40 -8.20 -4.09
C SER A 131 -7.80 -9.42 -4.90
N GLY A 132 -7.43 -9.48 -6.18
CA GLY A 132 -7.76 -10.59 -7.05
C GLY A 132 -6.95 -10.63 -8.34
N PHE A 133 -7.09 -11.70 -9.11
CA PHE A 133 -6.61 -11.72 -10.49
C PHE A 133 -7.69 -12.31 -11.39
N ALA A 134 -7.93 -11.69 -12.55
CA ALA A 134 -8.89 -12.16 -13.54
C ALA A 134 -10.33 -12.39 -13.00
N GLY A 135 -10.81 -11.49 -12.13
CA GLY A 135 -12.19 -11.54 -11.60
C GLY A 135 -12.39 -12.43 -10.37
N VAL A 136 -11.33 -13.06 -9.84
CA VAL A 136 -11.40 -13.84 -8.59
C VAL A 136 -10.87 -13.01 -7.44
N ALA A 137 -11.75 -12.55 -6.54
CA ALA A 137 -11.37 -11.84 -5.32
C ALA A 137 -10.81 -12.83 -4.27
N ASN A 138 -9.51 -12.80 -4.05
CA ASN A 138 -8.80 -13.65 -3.10
C ASN A 138 -8.85 -13.14 -1.66
N ASN A 139 -9.09 -11.86 -1.43
CA ASN A 139 -9.37 -11.33 -0.09
C ASN A 139 -10.20 -10.06 -0.28
N THR A 140 -11.21 -9.90 0.57
CA THR A 140 -12.09 -8.74 0.57
C THR A 140 -11.99 -8.03 1.91
N ALA A 141 -11.76 -6.72 1.87
CA ALA A 141 -11.82 -5.87 3.04
C ALA A 141 -13.10 -5.04 2.98
N TYR A 142 -13.78 -4.95 4.12
CA TYR A 142 -14.96 -4.13 4.31
C TYR A 142 -14.62 -2.97 5.25
N LEU A 143 -15.12 -1.79 4.93
CA LEU A 143 -15.13 -0.65 5.84
C LEU A 143 -16.38 -0.79 6.68
N VAL A 144 -16.21 -0.86 7.99
CA VAL A 144 -17.26 -1.15 8.95
C VAL A 144 -17.38 0.01 9.94
N PHE A 145 -18.61 0.45 10.15
CA PHE A 145 -18.96 1.40 11.19
C PHE A 145 -19.50 0.67 12.42
N ASP A 146 -18.80 0.81 13.53
CA ASP A 146 -19.14 0.18 14.82
C ASP A 146 -19.42 1.28 15.87
N PRO A 147 -20.71 1.60 16.13
CA PRO A 147 -21.07 2.69 17.03
C PRO A 147 -20.70 2.41 18.50
N THR A 148 -20.55 1.15 18.90
CA THR A 148 -20.24 0.75 20.28
C THR A 148 -18.77 0.41 20.49
N ASN A 149 -17.92 0.47 19.45
CA ASN A 149 -16.48 0.18 19.50
C ASN A 149 -16.16 -1.24 20.02
N THR A 150 -17.05 -2.20 19.79
CA THR A 150 -16.84 -3.62 20.08
C THR A 150 -15.61 -4.22 19.39
N LEU A 151 -15.25 -3.72 18.19
CA LEU A 151 -14.09 -4.20 17.43
C LEU A 151 -12.74 -3.62 17.91
N SER A 152 -12.74 -2.72 18.90
CA SER A 152 -11.56 -1.95 19.28
C SER A 152 -10.41 -2.79 19.84
N ASP A 153 -10.70 -3.77 20.68
CA ASP A 153 -9.68 -4.65 21.28
C ASP A 153 -9.15 -5.66 20.27
N ALA A 154 -10.02 -6.17 19.40
CA ALA A 154 -9.63 -7.03 18.29
C ALA A 154 -8.66 -6.33 17.33
N ALA A 155 -8.93 -5.04 17.04
CA ALA A 155 -8.08 -4.21 16.21
C ALA A 155 -6.68 -3.97 16.80
N LYS A 156 -6.55 -3.92 18.14
CA LYS A 156 -5.25 -3.76 18.81
C LYS A 156 -4.41 -5.04 18.77
N ASN A 157 -5.07 -6.19 18.94
CA ASN A 157 -4.41 -7.47 19.08
C ASN A 157 -4.30 -8.25 17.76
N ASN A 158 -4.83 -7.71 16.66
CA ASN A 158 -4.91 -8.34 15.34
C ASN A 158 -5.50 -9.76 15.40
N GLN A 159 -6.57 -9.92 16.17
CA GLN A 159 -7.18 -11.22 16.46
C GLN A 159 -8.07 -11.69 15.30
N ALA A 160 -7.80 -12.91 14.82
CA ALA A 160 -8.65 -13.59 13.87
C ALA A 160 -9.76 -14.36 14.61
N ALA A 161 -10.98 -13.84 14.61
CA ALA A 161 -12.12 -14.41 15.32
C ALA A 161 -13.45 -14.05 14.63
N GLU A 162 -14.55 -14.54 15.18
CA GLU A 162 -15.90 -14.10 14.84
C GLU A 162 -16.30 -12.96 15.78
N PHE A 163 -17.04 -11.99 15.25
CA PHE A 163 -17.42 -10.79 15.98
C PHE A 163 -18.90 -10.51 15.77
N ASN A 164 -19.57 -10.03 16.82
CA ASN A 164 -20.99 -9.68 16.72
C ASN A 164 -21.21 -8.61 15.64
N GLY A 165 -22.20 -8.85 14.78
CA GLY A 165 -22.52 -7.98 13.65
C GLY A 165 -21.54 -8.09 12.47
N VAL A 166 -20.62 -9.07 12.49
CA VAL A 166 -19.81 -9.49 11.33
C VAL A 166 -20.11 -10.97 11.04
N PRO A 167 -20.54 -11.32 9.82
CA PRO A 167 -21.13 -12.64 9.54
C PRO A 167 -20.11 -13.78 9.40
N CYS A 168 -18.87 -13.47 9.01
CA CYS A 168 -17.82 -14.47 8.86
C CYS A 168 -16.73 -14.29 9.93
N LYS A 169 -15.98 -15.36 10.18
CA LYS A 169 -14.68 -15.26 10.84
C LYS A 169 -13.76 -14.35 10.02
N VAL A 170 -13.18 -13.35 10.67
CA VAL A 170 -12.31 -12.39 10.01
C VAL A 170 -10.85 -12.77 10.20
N ARG A 171 -10.03 -12.44 9.22
CA ARG A 171 -8.59 -12.68 9.23
C ARG A 171 -7.86 -11.61 10.04
N ALA A 172 -8.27 -10.35 9.88
CA ALA A 172 -7.65 -9.22 10.54
C ALA A 172 -8.65 -8.07 10.67
N ILE A 173 -8.49 -7.28 11.73
CA ILE A 173 -9.22 -6.03 11.93
C ILE A 173 -8.20 -4.94 12.14
N ARG A 174 -8.38 -3.83 11.43
CA ARG A 174 -7.58 -2.63 11.61
C ARG A 174 -8.47 -1.47 11.94
N ARG A 175 -8.09 -0.71 12.97
CA ARG A 175 -8.75 0.54 13.29
C ARG A 175 -8.21 1.67 12.41
N LEU A 176 -9.10 2.35 11.70
CA LEU A 176 -8.77 3.52 10.87
C LEU A 176 -9.04 4.83 11.64
N GLU A 177 -10.15 4.86 12.38
CA GLU A 177 -10.55 5.97 13.24
C GLU A 177 -11.38 5.43 14.42
N ASN A 178 -11.75 6.27 15.39
CA ASN A 178 -12.77 5.91 16.37
C ASN A 178 -14.05 5.46 15.64
N HIS A 179 -14.61 4.30 15.99
CA HIS A 179 -15.79 3.68 15.36
C HIS A 179 -15.64 3.20 13.90
N TRP A 180 -14.47 3.39 13.27
CA TRP A 180 -14.25 3.02 11.87
C TRP A 180 -13.14 1.99 11.75
N TYR A 181 -13.49 0.84 11.20
CA TYR A 181 -12.64 -0.33 11.11
C TYR A 181 -12.57 -0.83 9.67
N ALA A 182 -11.38 -1.23 9.23
CA ALA A 182 -11.22 -2.09 8.07
C ALA A 182 -11.19 -3.54 8.55
N VAL A 183 -12.09 -4.35 8.02
CA VAL A 183 -12.26 -5.75 8.39
C VAL A 183 -11.92 -6.61 7.20
N LEU A 184 -10.86 -7.41 7.33
CA LEU A 184 -10.36 -8.28 6.27
C LEU A 184 -10.86 -9.70 6.46
N PHE A 185 -11.53 -10.22 5.43
CA PHE A 185 -12.07 -11.58 5.41
C PHE A 185 -11.02 -12.57 4.88
N TYR A 186 -11.26 -13.87 5.09
CA TYR A 186 -10.46 -14.90 4.42
C TYR A 186 -10.81 -14.99 2.94
N THR A 187 -10.01 -15.76 2.20
CA THR A 187 -10.19 -15.98 0.77
C THR A 187 -11.55 -16.60 0.46
N ASN A 188 -12.21 -16.06 -0.56
CA ASN A 188 -13.55 -16.46 -1.01
C ASN A 188 -14.63 -16.34 0.09
N GLN A 189 -14.50 -15.36 0.97
CA GLN A 189 -15.55 -15.00 1.92
C GLN A 189 -15.99 -13.56 1.67
N ALA A 190 -17.30 -13.37 1.58
CA ALA A 190 -17.95 -12.07 1.53
C ALA A 190 -18.99 -11.91 2.65
N TRP A 191 -19.40 -10.68 2.89
CA TRP A 191 -20.35 -10.34 3.96
C TRP A 191 -21.70 -11.07 3.85
N GLY A 192 -22.09 -11.57 2.67
CA GLY A 192 -23.36 -12.29 2.49
C GLY A 192 -23.25 -13.81 2.42
N GLU A 193 -22.04 -14.38 2.56
CA GLU A 193 -21.77 -15.78 2.20
C GLU A 193 -21.63 -16.72 3.40
N CYS A 194 -21.43 -16.18 4.61
CA CYS A 194 -21.38 -16.97 5.84
C CYS A 194 -22.66 -16.72 6.64
N ASN A 195 -23.47 -17.77 6.83
CA ASN A 195 -24.60 -17.81 7.76
C ASN A 195 -24.58 -19.16 8.48
#